data_AF-A0A3D0WZN7-F1
#
_entry.id   AF-A0A3D0WZN7-F1
#
_cell.length_a   1.000
_cell.length_b   1.000
_cell.length_c   1.000
_cell.angle_alpha   90.00
_cell.angle_beta   90.00
_cell.angle_gamma   90.00
#
_symmetry.space_group_name_H-M   'P 1'
#
loop_
_entity.id
_entity.type
_entity.pdbx_description
1 polymer ?
#
loop_
_entity_poly.entity_id
_entity_poly.type
_entity_poly.pdbx_seq_one_letter_code
_entity_poly.pdbx_strand_id
1 'polypeptide(L)'
;MNNYLIKYARLVDFLGQVLGKNSEVVLHDVKDLTHSIVAIANGEVSGRKVGGPATDLVIDIIKNKKYRGKNYLCNYTGYTDSGVPLKSSTFFLQDDRG
;
A
#
# COMPACT_ATOMS: atom_id res chain seq x y z
N MET A 1 -9.92 -0.09 12.69
CA MET A 1 -9.37 0.80 11.64
C MET A 1 -8.80 2.04 12.31
N ASN A 2 -7.53 2.37 12.07
CA ASN A 2 -6.92 3.59 12.61
C ASN A 2 -7.60 4.85 12.03
N ASN A 3 -8.19 5.70 12.89
CA ASN A 3 -8.87 6.94 12.45
C ASN A 3 -7.94 7.89 11.67
N TYR A 4 -6.62 7.82 11.90
CA TYR A 4 -5.63 8.56 11.12
C TYR A 4 -5.64 8.19 9.63
N LEU A 5 -6.01 6.95 9.29
CA LEU A 5 -6.00 6.44 7.93
C LEU A 5 -7.27 6.79 7.13
N ILE A 6 -8.38 7.09 7.81
CA ILE A 6 -9.68 7.38 7.17
C ILE A 6 -9.57 8.54 6.18
N LYS A 7 -8.80 9.58 6.51
CA LYS A 7 -8.60 10.75 5.63
C LYS A 7 -7.85 10.40 4.33
N TYR A 8 -7.06 9.33 4.32
CA TYR A 8 -6.30 8.88 3.15
C TYR A 8 -7.12 7.94 2.24
N ALA A 9 -8.23 7.36 2.72
CA ALA A 9 -9.08 6.53 1.86
C ALA A 9 -9.61 7.32 0.64
N ARG A 10 -9.97 8.60 0.84
CA ARG A 10 -10.37 9.49 -0.28
C ARG A 10 -9.22 9.79 -1.24
N LEU A 11 -7.98 9.86 -0.72
CA LEU A 11 -6.80 10.04 -1.55
C LEU A 11 -6.51 8.80 -2.41
N VAL A 12 -6.69 7.60 -1.84
CA VAL A 12 -6.56 6.33 -2.59
C VAL A 12 -7.51 6.30 -3.78
N ASP A 13 -8.79 6.61 -3.55
CA ASP A 13 -9.80 6.67 -4.60
C ASP A 13 -9.44 7.71 -5.68
N PHE A 14 -9.13 8.95 -5.26
CA PHE A 14 -8.70 10.01 -6.18
C PHE A 14 -7.49 9.60 -7.04
N LEU A 15 -6.45 9.03 -6.43
CA LEU A 15 -5.27 8.58 -7.17
C LEU A 15 -5.60 7.43 -8.14
N GLY A 16 -6.51 6.53 -7.77
CA GLY A 16 -7.01 5.49 -8.67
C GLY A 16 -7.70 6.06 -9.91
N GLN A 17 -8.47 7.13 -9.76
CA GLN A 17 -9.09 7.84 -10.89
C GLN A 17 -8.05 8.55 -11.77
N VAL A 18 -7.07 9.22 -11.16
CA VAL A 18 -6.03 9.98 -11.89
C VAL A 18 -5.09 9.07 -12.67
N LEU A 19 -4.65 7.96 -12.07
CA LEU A 19 -3.70 7.04 -12.67
C LEU A 19 -4.37 6.04 -13.63
N GLY A 20 -5.69 5.86 -13.50
CA GLY A 20 -6.50 5.02 -14.36
C GLY A 20 -6.42 3.52 -14.05
N LYS A 21 -7.28 2.74 -14.72
CA LYS A 21 -7.56 1.32 -14.42
C LYS A 21 -6.37 0.35 -14.51
N ASN A 22 -5.25 0.77 -15.12
CA ASN A 22 -4.04 -0.07 -15.25
C ASN A 22 -3.05 0.12 -14.09
N SER A 23 -3.46 0.87 -13.07
CA SER A 23 -2.67 1.15 -11.88
C SER A 23 -3.49 0.81 -10.65
N GLU A 24 -2.84 0.38 -9.59
CA GLU A 24 -3.48 0.04 -8.32
C GLU A 24 -2.90 0.90 -7.21
N VAL A 25 -3.77 1.39 -6.32
CA VAL A 25 -3.37 2.16 -5.15
C VAL A 25 -3.90 1.45 -3.92
N VAL A 26 -3.01 1.09 -3.00
CA VAL A 26 -3.35 0.30 -1.80
C VAL A 26 -2.91 1.04 -0.55
N LEU A 27 -3.82 1.17 0.41
CA LEU A 27 -3.53 1.71 1.74
C LEU A 27 -3.51 0.59 2.77
N HIS A 28 -2.39 0.48 3.47
CA HIS A 28 -2.15 -0.52 4.51
C HIS A 28 -2.22 0.07 5.92
N ASP A 29 -2.99 -0.55 6.83
CA ASP A 29 -2.85 -0.39 8.28
C ASP A 29 -1.85 -1.42 8.80
N VAL A 30 -0.65 -0.96 9.16
CA VAL A 30 0.47 -1.84 9.53
C VAL A 30 0.36 -2.37 10.97
N LYS A 31 -0.69 -2.00 11.72
CA LYS A 31 -0.97 -2.56 13.04
C LYS A 31 -1.53 -3.99 12.99
N ASP A 32 -2.19 -4.34 11.89
CA ASP A 32 -2.65 -5.71 11.61
C ASP A 32 -2.20 -6.10 10.19
N LEU A 33 -1.09 -6.83 10.11
CA LEU A 33 -0.54 -7.27 8.83
C LEU A 33 -1.38 -8.38 8.16
N THR A 34 -2.29 -9.03 8.89
CA THR A 34 -3.17 -10.08 8.34
C THR A 34 -4.40 -9.50 7.65
N HIS A 35 -4.87 -8.33 8.08
CA HIS A 35 -5.97 -7.56 7.48
C HIS A 35 -5.55 -6.14 7.14
N SER A 36 -4.36 -6.01 6.55
CA SER A 36 -3.72 -4.71 6.40
C SER A 36 -4.43 -3.78 5.41
N ILE A 37 -5.08 -4.31 4.36
CA ILE A 37 -5.65 -3.46 3.30
C ILE A 37 -6.93 -2.80 3.82
N VAL A 38 -6.87 -1.51 4.09
CA VAL A 38 -8.01 -0.72 4.60
C VAL A 38 -8.70 0.10 3.51
N ALA A 39 -8.01 0.38 2.41
CA ALA A 39 -8.59 0.96 1.20
C ALA A 39 -7.78 0.52 -0.02
N ILE A 40 -8.47 0.35 -1.15
CA ILE A 40 -7.84 -0.01 -2.42
C ILE A 40 -8.63 0.61 -3.57
N ALA A 41 -7.91 1.13 -4.57
CA ALA A 41 -8.47 1.53 -5.85
C ALA A 41 -7.86 0.66 -6.96
N ASN A 42 -8.71 0.23 -7.90
CA ASN A 42 -8.35 -0.63 -9.03
C ASN A 42 -7.65 -1.94 -8.62
N GLY A 43 -8.20 -2.62 -7.60
CA GLY A 43 -7.65 -3.85 -7.05
C GLY A 43 -7.61 -5.03 -8.04
N GLU A 44 -8.30 -4.92 -9.18
CA GLU A 44 -8.32 -5.92 -10.24
C GLU A 44 -6.94 -6.13 -10.89
N VAL A 45 -6.04 -5.14 -10.79
CA VAL A 45 -4.68 -5.24 -11.35
C VAL A 45 -3.88 -6.36 -10.68
N SER A 46 -4.02 -6.52 -9.36
CA SER A 46 -3.35 -7.60 -8.62
C SER A 46 -4.30 -8.66 -8.07
N GLY A 47 -5.62 -8.44 -8.11
CA GLY A 47 -6.64 -9.26 -7.49
C GLY A 47 -6.82 -9.00 -5.98
N ARG A 48 -6.14 -7.98 -5.43
CA ARG A 48 -6.21 -7.63 -4.01
C ARG A 48 -7.52 -6.92 -3.67
N LYS A 49 -7.93 -7.05 -2.41
CA LYS A 49 -9.18 -6.48 -1.88
C LYS A 49 -9.01 -5.99 -0.45
N VAL A 50 -9.92 -5.11 -0.02
CA VAL A 50 -10.01 -4.67 1.38
C VAL A 50 -10.11 -5.88 2.31
N GLY A 51 -9.39 -5.84 3.43
CA GLY A 51 -9.24 -6.93 4.39
C GLY A 51 -8.16 -7.95 4.00
N GLY A 52 -7.51 -7.82 2.85
CA GLY A 52 -6.40 -8.67 2.46
C GLY A 52 -5.12 -8.44 3.29
N PRO A 53 -4.19 -9.42 3.28
CA PRO A 53 -2.95 -9.34 4.04
C PRO A 53 -1.96 -8.35 3.42
N ALA A 54 -0.95 -8.00 4.20
CA ALA A 54 0.21 -7.26 3.73
C ALA A 54 1.07 -8.16 2.82
N THR A 55 1.76 -7.55 1.85
CA THR A 55 2.71 -8.28 1.02
C THR A 55 4.01 -8.54 1.79
N ASP A 56 4.81 -9.50 1.32
CA ASP A 56 6.13 -9.77 1.88
C ASP A 56 7.03 -8.52 1.93
N LEU A 57 6.90 -7.63 0.95
CA LEU A 57 7.62 -6.36 0.95
C LEU A 57 7.18 -5.45 2.10
N VAL A 58 5.88 -5.29 2.34
CA VAL A 58 5.38 -4.48 3.47
C VAL A 58 5.83 -5.09 4.80
N ILE A 59 5.76 -6.42 4.91
CA ILE A 59 6.23 -7.17 6.08
C ILE A 59 7.74 -6.92 6.31
N ASP A 60 8.56 -6.99 5.26
CA ASP A 60 10.00 -6.73 5.31
C ASP A 60 10.32 -5.29 5.69
N ILE A 61 9.61 -4.31 5.12
CA ILE A 61 9.77 -2.88 5.46
C ILE A 61 9.54 -2.65 6.95
N ILE A 62 8.49 -3.26 7.51
CA ILE A 62 8.14 -3.12 8.93
C ILE A 62 9.13 -3.86 9.82
N LYS A 63 9.40 -5.15 9.55
CA LYS A 63 10.32 -5.98 10.35
C LYS A 63 11.73 -5.41 10.40
N ASN A 64 12.25 -4.97 9.26
CA ASN A 64 13.61 -4.43 9.15
C ASN A 64 13.68 -2.90 9.32
N LYS A 65 12.55 -2.27 9.68
CA LYS A 65 12.44 -0.82 9.92
C LYS A 65 13.00 0.02 8.76
N LYS A 66 12.81 -0.44 7.52
CA LYS A 66 13.32 0.22 6.30
C LYS A 66 12.66 1.58 6.04
N TYR A 67 11.57 1.88 6.74
CA TYR A 67 10.92 3.19 6.76
C TYR A 67 11.69 4.25 7.57
N ARG A 68 12.63 3.86 8.44
CA ARG A 68 13.40 4.84 9.24
C ARG A 68 14.33 5.66 8.36
N GLY A 69 14.25 6.98 8.49
CA GLY A 69 15.06 7.93 7.71
C GLY A 69 14.68 8.01 6.22
N LYS A 70 13.50 7.48 5.85
CA LYS A 70 12.97 7.54 4.48
C LYS A 70 11.49 7.89 4.53
N ASN A 71 11.03 8.62 3.53
CA ASN A 71 9.60 8.95 3.37
C ASN A 71 8.90 8.00 2.37
N TYR A 72 9.68 7.34 1.52
CA TYR A 72 9.15 6.48 0.45
C TYR A 72 10.23 5.55 -0.12
N LEU A 73 9.78 4.55 -0.88
CA LEU A 73 10.55 3.73 -1.80
C LEU A 73 9.88 3.81 -3.18
N CYS A 74 10.59 4.23 -4.22
CA CYS A 74 10.00 4.41 -5.55
C CYS A 74 10.69 3.56 -6.60
N ASN A 75 9.95 3.25 -7.68
CA ASN A 75 10.45 2.60 -8.89
C ASN A 75 11.09 1.21 -8.69
N TYR A 76 10.61 0.43 -7.72
CA TYR A 76 11.02 -0.96 -7.57
C TYR A 76 10.06 -1.90 -8.30
N THR A 77 10.51 -3.12 -8.60
CA THR A 77 9.66 -4.15 -9.20
C THR A 77 8.92 -4.91 -8.10
N GLY A 78 7.59 -4.86 -8.13
CA GLY A 78 6.72 -5.78 -7.41
C GLY A 78 6.15 -6.84 -8.36
N TYR A 79 5.42 -7.80 -7.80
CA TYR A 79 4.76 -8.85 -8.57
C TYR A 79 3.33 -9.04 -8.08
N THR A 80 2.41 -9.34 -9.00
CA THR A 80 1.08 -9.86 -8.65
C THR A 80 1.19 -11.31 -8.17
N ASP A 81 0.11 -11.85 -7.59
CA ASP A 81 0.04 -13.27 -7.20
C ASP A 81 0.24 -14.22 -8.40
N SER A 82 -0.08 -13.75 -9.62
CA SER A 82 0.15 -14.47 -10.88
C SER A 82 1.57 -14.35 -11.43
N GLY A 83 2.46 -13.62 -10.75
CA GLY A 83 3.86 -13.43 -11.14
C GLY A 83 4.09 -12.34 -12.21
N VAL A 84 3.06 -11.56 -12.54
CA VAL A 84 3.21 -10.44 -13.49
C VAL A 84 3.98 -9.29 -12.82
N PRO A 85 5.05 -8.76 -13.44
CA PRO A 85 5.82 -7.66 -12.87
C PRO A 85 5.04 -6.34 -12.90
N LEU A 86 5.15 -5.58 -11.83
CA LEU A 86 4.58 -4.25 -11.67
C LEU A 86 5.69 -3.26 -11.29
N LYS A 87 5.67 -2.08 -11.90
CA LYS A 87 6.48 -0.95 -11.43
C LYS A 87 5.78 -0.32 -10.24
N SER A 88 6.38 -0.43 -9.07
CA SER A 88 5.75 -0.14 -7.79
C SER A 88 6.47 0.96 -7.03
N SER A 89 5.72 1.63 -6.16
CA SER A 89 6.23 2.62 -5.21
C SER A 89 5.43 2.53 -3.91
N THR A 90 6.08 2.74 -2.77
CA THR A 90 5.47 2.76 -1.43
C THR A 90 5.80 4.09 -0.77
N PHE A 91 4.76 4.78 -0.31
CA PHE A 91 4.89 5.99 0.49
C PHE A 91 4.63 5.65 1.97
N PHE A 92 5.45 6.18 2.87
CA PHE A 92 5.32 5.93 4.31
C PHE A 92 4.50 7.04 4.97
N LEU A 93 3.37 6.65 5.54
CA LEU A 93 2.58 7.52 6.40
C LEU A 93 3.09 7.37 7.84
N GLN A 94 3.78 8.40 8.31
CA GLN A 94 4.26 8.53 9.68
C GLN A 94 3.41 9.58 10.40
N ASP A 95 3.21 9.39 11.71
CA ASP A 95 2.66 10.47 12.55
C ASP A 95 3.80 11.40 12.97
N ASP A 96 3.49 12.47 13.71
CA ASP A 96 4.50 13.47 14.12
C ASP A 96 5.60 12.89 15.02
N ARG A 97 5.47 11.63 15.48
CA ARG A 97 6.46 10.93 16.30
C ARG A 97 7.37 10.00 15.49
N GLY A 98 7.14 9.87 14.17
CA GLY A 98 7.90 8.99 13.27
C GLY A 98 7.39 7.55 13.29
#